data_AF-A0AAJ0MKU3-F1
#
_entry.id   AF-A0AAJ0MKU3-F1
#
_cell.length_a   1.000
_cell.length_b   1.000
_cell.length_c   1.000
_cell.angle_alpha   90.00
_cell.angle_beta   90.00
_cell.angle_gamma   90.00
#
_symmetry.space_group_name_H-M   'P 1'
#
loop_
_entity.id
_entity.type
_entity.pdbx_description
1 polymer ?
#
loop_
_entity_poly.entity_id
_entity_poly.type
_entity_poly.pdbx_seq_one_letter_code
_entity_poly.pdbx_strand_id
1 'polypeptide(L)'
;MTLSEKVEQSFTERPDSELFGLNMAMHYGQGAAAAVIRATMAWNGVRGPFADLMFVGIRLLIDQTLENWTGVGALPWTWPVQEQIIDILHKTVFAFTTGYLIDRWIK
;
A
#
# COMPACT_ATOMS: atom_id res chain seq x y z
N MET A 1 -9.32 10.54 -13.52
CA MET A 1 -8.37 11.64 -13.74
C MET A 1 -9.05 12.97 -13.51
N THR A 2 -8.84 13.49 -12.31
CA THR A 2 -9.20 14.79 -11.78
C THR A 2 -8.39 15.90 -12.47
N LEU A 3 -8.80 17.15 -12.26
CA LEU A 3 -8.14 18.31 -12.88
C LEU A 3 -6.70 18.49 -12.36
N SER A 4 -6.46 18.15 -11.09
CA SER A 4 -5.13 18.19 -10.47
C SER A 4 -4.18 17.18 -11.09
N GLU A 5 -4.65 15.95 -11.34
CA GLU A 5 -3.84 14.91 -11.99
C GLU A 5 -3.40 15.31 -13.40
N LYS A 6 -4.27 16.01 -14.16
CA LYS A 6 -3.91 16.54 -15.50
C LYS A 6 -2.86 17.65 -15.44
N VAL A 7 -2.90 18.49 -14.41
CA VAL A 7 -1.91 19.56 -14.20
C VAL A 7 -0.58 18.96 -13.77
N GLU A 8 -0.58 17.97 -12.89
CA GLU A 8 0.64 17.27 -12.45
C GLU A 8 1.30 16.49 -13.60
N GLN A 9 0.50 15.85 -14.46
CA GLN A 9 0.95 15.28 -15.74
C GLN A 9 1.61 16.31 -16.66
N SER A 10 1.14 17.55 -16.68
CA SER A 10 1.75 18.59 -17.52
C SER A 10 3.17 18.97 -17.10
N PHE A 11 3.57 18.64 -15.86
CA PHE A 11 4.92 18.85 -15.33
C PHE A 11 5.80 17.61 -15.42
N THR A 12 5.23 16.43 -15.71
CA THR A 12 5.99 15.20 -15.91
C THR A 12 6.20 15.00 -17.41
N GLU A 13 7.43 15.21 -17.90
CA GLU A 13 7.80 14.97 -19.32
C GLU A 13 7.70 13.49 -19.77
N ARG A 14 7.15 12.61 -18.92
CA ARG A 14 7.11 11.16 -19.13
C ARG A 14 5.76 10.73 -19.73
N PRO A 15 5.75 9.81 -20.71
CA PRO A 15 4.50 9.28 -21.26
C PRO A 15 3.66 8.56 -20.19
N ASP A 16 2.33 8.63 -20.29
CA ASP A 16 1.38 7.98 -19.38
C ASP A 16 1.65 6.49 -19.16
N SER A 17 2.11 5.79 -20.20
CA SER A 17 2.47 4.37 -20.11
C SER A 17 3.66 4.12 -19.19
N GLU A 18 4.62 5.05 -19.13
CA GLU A 18 5.76 4.97 -18.23
C GLU A 18 5.34 5.23 -16.78
N LEU A 19 4.49 6.24 -16.57
CA LEU A 19 3.94 6.56 -15.24
C LEU A 19 3.10 5.41 -14.68
N PHE A 20 2.29 4.75 -15.52
CA PHE A 20 1.56 3.55 -15.11
C PHE A 20 2.50 2.42 -14.67
N GLY A 21 3.55 2.15 -15.46
CA GLY A 21 4.54 1.13 -15.15
C GLY A 21 5.26 1.39 -13.83
N LEU A 22 5.64 2.65 -13.58
CA LEU A 22 6.28 3.07 -12.33
C LEU A 22 5.31 2.96 -11.14
N ASN A 23 4.06 3.34 -11.32
CA ASN A 23 3.03 3.20 -10.30
C ASN A 23 2.82 1.73 -9.91
N MET A 24 2.74 0.84 -10.90
CA MET A 24 2.64 -0.60 -10.65
C MET A 24 3.88 -1.15 -9.96
N ALA A 25 5.08 -0.78 -10.44
CA ALA A 25 6.33 -1.21 -9.82
C ALA A 25 6.42 -0.77 -8.35
N MET A 26 6.00 0.46 -8.05
CA MET A 26 5.94 0.99 -6.70
C MET A 26 4.98 0.17 -5.82
N HIS A 27 3.74 -0.05 -6.27
CA HIS A 27 2.76 -0.81 -5.48
C HIS A 27 3.16 -2.27 -5.25
N TYR A 28 3.67 -2.97 -6.28
CA TYR A 28 4.15 -4.34 -6.10
C TYR A 28 5.39 -4.41 -5.21
N GLY A 29 6.32 -3.45 -5.34
CA GLY A 29 7.51 -3.35 -4.50
C GLY A 29 7.16 -3.11 -3.03
N GLN A 30 6.27 -2.16 -2.76
CA GLN A 30 5.73 -1.92 -1.41
C GLN A 30 5.04 -3.16 -0.85
N GLY A 31 4.20 -3.82 -1.65
CA GLY A 31 3.52 -5.05 -1.24
C GLY A 31 4.50 -6.16 -0.85
N ALA A 32 5.53 -6.39 -1.68
CA ALA A 32 6.57 -7.38 -1.39
C ALA A 32 7.36 -7.04 -0.12
N ALA A 33 7.79 -5.78 0.05
CA ALA A 33 8.50 -5.33 1.24
C ALA A 33 7.62 -5.43 2.50
N ALA A 34 6.36 -5.05 2.42
CA ALA A 34 5.42 -5.18 3.53
C ALA A 34 5.17 -6.66 3.89
N ALA A 35 5.10 -7.57 2.91
CA ALA A 35 4.94 -9.00 3.17
C ALA A 35 6.10 -9.59 3.99
N VAL A 36 7.32 -9.08 3.85
CA VAL A 36 8.47 -9.45 4.72
C VAL A 36 8.21 -9.06 6.18
N ILE A 37 7.60 -7.89 6.42
CA ILE A 37 7.20 -7.47 7.76
C ILE A 37 6.14 -8.43 8.31
N ARG A 38 5.11 -8.79 7.52
CA ARG A 38 4.09 -9.76 7.94
C ARG A 38 4.66 -11.16 8.21
N ALA A 39 5.66 -11.58 7.44
CA ALA A 39 6.39 -12.84 7.67
C ALA A 39 7.17 -12.79 8.99
N THR A 40 7.81 -11.67 9.28
CA THR A 40 8.53 -11.45 10.54
C THR A 40 7.57 -11.46 11.72
N MET A 41 6.39 -10.84 11.60
CA MET A 41 5.33 -10.92 12.61
C MET A 41 4.94 -12.38 12.88
N ALA A 42 4.70 -13.17 11.83
CA ALA A 42 4.34 -14.58 11.94
C ALA A 42 5.42 -15.40 12.64
N TRP A 43 6.68 -15.22 12.23
CA TRP A 43 7.84 -15.90 12.82
C TRP A 43 7.96 -15.66 14.33
N ASN A 44 7.58 -14.47 14.79
CA ASN A 44 7.58 -14.10 16.19
C ASN A 44 6.26 -14.43 16.91
N GLY A 45 5.39 -15.24 16.31
CA GLY A 45 4.14 -15.71 16.92
C GLY A 45 2.95 -14.75 16.80
N VAL A 46 3.12 -13.58 16.19
CA VAL A 46 2.02 -12.63 15.93
C VAL A 46 1.29 -13.06 14.67
N ARG A 47 0.30 -13.94 14.85
CA ARG A 47 -0.40 -14.67 13.78
C ARG A 47 -1.92 -14.52 13.87
N GLY A 48 -2.62 -14.91 12.81
CA GLY A 48 -4.07 -14.96 12.74
C GLY A 48 -4.74 -13.62 12.40
N PRO A 49 -6.08 -13.57 12.40
CA PRO A 49 -6.85 -12.47 11.82
C PRO A 49 -6.64 -11.13 12.54
N PHE A 50 -6.28 -11.15 13.82
CA PHE A 50 -5.95 -9.92 14.55
C PHE A 50 -4.59 -9.35 14.14
N ALA A 51 -3.60 -10.21 13.88
CA ALA A 51 -2.32 -9.80 13.32
C ALA A 51 -2.51 -9.20 11.92
N ASP A 52 -3.43 -9.76 11.13
CA ASP A 52 -3.76 -9.24 9.79
C ASP A 52 -4.41 -7.86 9.87
N LEU A 53 -5.32 -7.64 10.83
CA LEU A 53 -5.90 -6.32 11.09
C LEU A 53 -4.83 -5.29 11.49
N MET A 54 -3.90 -5.66 12.38
CA MET A 54 -2.76 -4.79 12.73
C MET A 54 -1.89 -4.49 11.51
N PHE A 55 -1.70 -5.47 10.63
CA PHE A 55 -0.90 -5.35 9.42
C PHE A 55 -1.54 -4.42 8.38
N VAL A 56 -2.88 -4.28 8.34
CA VAL A 56 -3.54 -3.21 7.56
C VAL A 56 -3.06 -1.83 8.03
N GLY A 57 -2.96 -1.62 9.35
CA GLY A 57 -2.40 -0.37 9.91
C GLY A 57 -0.95 -0.13 9.48
N ILE A 58 -0.13 -1.19 9.48
CA ILE A 58 1.26 -1.12 8.98
C ILE A 58 1.28 -0.70 7.49
N ARG A 59 0.39 -1.25 6.66
CA ARG A 59 0.29 -0.85 5.24
C ARG A 59 -0.06 0.63 5.08
N LEU A 60 -0.99 1.16 5.86
CA LEU A 60 -1.34 2.59 5.84
C LEU A 60 -0.16 3.47 6.27
N LEU A 61 0.60 3.05 7.28
CA LEU A 61 1.78 3.77 7.74
C LEU A 61 2.92 3.81 6.72
N ILE A 62 3.11 2.73 5.95
CA ILE A 62 4.11 2.68 4.87
C ILE A 62 3.81 3.74 3.82
N ASP A 63 2.56 3.82 3.37
CA ASP A 63 2.15 4.77 2.34
C ASP A 63 2.32 6.20 2.84
N GLN A 64 1.85 6.47 4.07
CA GLN A 64 2.06 7.76 4.72
C GLN A 64 3.54 8.15 4.86
N THR A 65 4.41 7.19 5.15
CA THR A 65 5.85 7.43 5.27
C THR A 65 6.46 7.79 3.92
N LEU A 66 6.06 7.10 2.85
CA LEU A 66 6.59 7.32 1.51
C LEU A 66 6.10 8.62 0.89
N GLU A 67 4.84 8.97 1.09
CA GLU A 67 4.30 10.27 0.67
C GLU A 67 5.01 11.42 1.38
N ASN A 68 5.20 11.34 2.70
CA ASN A 68 5.95 12.34 3.45
C ASN A 68 7.41 12.45 2.99
N TRP A 69 8.04 11.32 2.67
CA TRP A 69 9.45 11.29 2.29
C TRP A 69 9.69 11.77 0.87
N THR A 70 8.79 11.46 -0.05
CA THR A 70 8.90 11.85 -1.47
C THR A 70 8.31 13.23 -1.74
N GLY A 71 7.39 13.70 -0.88
CA GLY A 71 6.61 14.91 -1.12
C GLY A 71 5.60 14.77 -2.27
N VAL A 72 5.37 13.56 -2.76
CA VAL A 72 4.47 13.24 -3.87
C VAL A 72 3.21 12.59 -3.32
N GLY A 73 2.05 13.11 -3.74
CA GLY A 73 0.74 12.65 -3.27
C GLY A 73 0.16 13.49 -2.13
N ALA A 74 -1.16 13.46 -2.00
CA ALA A 74 -1.86 14.02 -0.86
C ALA A 74 -1.90 12.99 0.28
N LEU A 75 -1.93 13.46 1.52
CA LEU A 75 -2.06 12.59 2.70
C LEU A 75 -3.35 11.76 2.62
N PRO A 76 -3.38 10.46 2.95
CA PRO A 76 -4.55 9.63 2.66
C PRO A 76 -5.79 10.08 3.44
N TRP A 77 -5.62 10.69 4.61
CA TRP A 77 -6.73 11.24 5.40
C TRP A 77 -7.33 12.54 4.83
N THR A 78 -6.69 13.16 3.82
CA THR A 78 -7.25 14.33 3.12
C THR A 78 -7.95 13.96 1.82
N TRP A 79 -7.90 12.69 1.40
CA TRP A 79 -8.57 12.22 0.18
C TRP A 79 -10.10 12.19 0.33
N PRO A 80 -10.85 12.20 -0.79
CA PRO A 80 -12.28 11.89 -0.76
C PRO A 80 -12.56 10.57 -0.04
N VAL A 81 -13.66 10.52 0.73
CA VAL A 81 -14.03 9.34 1.54
C VAL A 81 -14.11 8.07 0.70
N GLN A 82 -14.58 8.17 -0.54
CA GLN A 82 -14.67 7.02 -1.45
C GLN A 82 -13.31 6.41 -1.76
N GLU A 83 -12.27 7.24 -1.92
CA GLU A 83 -10.91 6.78 -2.18
C GLU A 83 -10.31 6.13 -0.93
N GLN A 84 -10.54 6.72 0.24
CA GLN A 84 -10.13 6.12 1.52
C GLN A 84 -10.76 4.74 1.73
N ILE A 85 -12.05 4.57 1.39
CA ILE A 85 -12.73 3.28 1.49
C ILE A 85 -12.06 2.25 0.57
N ILE A 86 -11.80 2.61 -0.69
CA ILE A 86 -11.15 1.72 -1.65
C ILE A 86 -9.76 1.33 -1.14
N ASP A 87 -9.01 2.29 -0.62
CA ASP A 87 -7.67 2.07 -0.11
C ASP A 87 -7.62 1.10 1.09
N ILE A 88 -8.48 1.35 2.08
CA ILE A 88 -8.61 0.48 3.25
C ILE A 88 -9.05 -0.93 2.84
N LEU A 89 -10.02 -1.06 1.94
CA LEU A 89 -10.50 -2.36 1.45
C LEU A 89 -9.40 -3.12 0.71
N HIS A 90 -8.66 -2.46 -0.18
CA HIS A 90 -7.57 -3.07 -0.93
C HIS A 90 -6.47 -3.58 0.01
N LYS A 91 -6.05 -2.75 0.97
CA LYS A 91 -5.06 -3.13 2.00
C LYS A 91 -5.56 -4.26 2.90
N THR A 92 -6.84 -4.28 3.21
CA THR A 92 -7.47 -5.37 3.97
C THR A 92 -7.41 -6.68 3.20
N VAL A 93 -7.83 -6.72 1.94
CA VAL A 93 -7.74 -7.93 1.10
C VAL A 93 -6.29 -8.41 1.00
N PHE A 94 -5.35 -7.50 0.79
CA PHE A 94 -3.93 -7.82 0.74
C PHE A 94 -3.43 -8.42 2.06
N ALA A 95 -3.74 -7.79 3.20
CA ALA A 95 -3.28 -8.20 4.52
C ALA A 95 -3.77 -9.59 4.91
N PHE A 96 -5.07 -9.87 4.75
CA PHE A 96 -5.66 -11.16 5.10
C PHE A 96 -5.19 -12.28 4.16
N THR A 97 -5.07 -12.00 2.86
CA THR A 97 -4.59 -12.99 1.89
C THR A 97 -3.12 -13.35 2.17
N THR A 98 -2.29 -12.33 2.36
CA THR A 98 -0.86 -12.51 2.65
C THR A 98 -0.65 -13.19 4.00
N GLY A 99 -1.39 -12.76 5.03
CA GLY A 99 -1.37 -13.35 6.37
C GLY A 99 -1.74 -14.82 6.37
N TYR A 100 -2.84 -15.18 5.69
CA TYR A 100 -3.25 -16.58 5.53
C TYR A 100 -2.15 -17.45 4.89
N LEU A 101 -1.56 -16.99 3.79
CA LEU A 101 -0.50 -17.74 3.10
C LEU A 101 0.76 -17.87 3.96
N ILE A 102 1.19 -16.77 4.59
CA ILE A 102 2.38 -16.74 5.46
C ILE A 102 2.20 -17.65 6.67
N ASP A 103 1.09 -17.53 7.39
CA ASP A 103 0.83 -18.35 8.58
C ASP A 103 0.70 -19.83 8.21
N ARG A 104 0.29 -20.15 6.97
CA ARG A 104 0.25 -21.51 6.46
C ARG A 104 1.62 -22.07 6.07
N TRP A 105 2.56 -21.22 5.65
CA TRP A 105 3.90 -21.61 5.18
C TRP A 105 4.94 -21.57 6.30
N ILE A 106 4.85 -20.61 7.23
CA ILE A 106 5.77 -20.44 8.35
C ILE A 106 5.22 -21.16 9.59
N LYS A 107 5.82 -22.30 9.93
CA LYS A 107 5.49 -23.09 11.12
C LYS A 107 5.99 -22.44 12.40
#